data_AF-A0A7V9FM80-F1
#
_entry.id   AF-A0A7V9FM80-F1
#
_cell.length_a   1.000
_cell.length_b   1.000
_cell.length_c   1.000
_cell.angle_alpha   90.00
_cell.angle_beta   90.00
_cell.angle_gamma   90.00
#
_symmetry.space_group_name_H-M   'P 1'
#
loop_
_entity.id
_entity.type
_entity.pdbx_description
1 polymer ?
#
loop_
_entity_poly.entity_id
_entity_poly.type
_entity_poly.pdbx_seq_one_letter_code
_entity_poly.pdbx_strand_id
1 'polypeptide(L)'
;LEPLLGELEGRGSLLFVHPGPAAVPADAPGWWPAVVGYTTQMQAAYAAWIALYADRWPDLSVVFAILAGGAPFQLERLASQGIDVRSVVRPNVYLDTASYGQRALELSLATYGVAQLVYGSDAPVIDSEPTLRSIRGFGQAVADVVCRENPARLLH
;
A
#
# COMPACT_ATOMS: atom_id res chain seq x y z
N LEU A 1 14.88 -5.60 12.30
CA LEU A 1 14.53 -5.45 10.87
C LEU A 1 15.74 -5.03 10.04
N GLU A 2 16.51 -4.05 10.49
CA GLU A 2 17.57 -3.40 9.68
C GLU A 2 18.53 -4.34 8.92
N PRO A 3 19.08 -5.43 9.49
CA PRO A 3 19.95 -6.33 8.73
C PRO A 3 19.24 -7.01 7.55
N LEU A 4 17.96 -7.35 7.71
CA LEU A 4 17.16 -7.93 6.63
C LEU A 4 16.81 -6.89 5.57
N LEU A 5 16.56 -5.63 5.97
CA LEU A 5 16.31 -4.55 5.02
C LEU A 5 17.55 -4.28 4.15
N GLY A 6 18.74 -4.28 4.77
CA GLY A 6 20.00 -4.16 4.04
C GLY A 6 20.25 -5.33 3.08
N GLU A 7 19.90 -6.55 3.47
CA GLU A 7 19.99 -7.73 2.60
C GLU A 7 19.03 -7.63 1.40
N LEU A 8 17.79 -7.20 1.63
CA LEU A 8 16.80 -7.02 0.55
C LEU A 8 17.25 -5.94 -0.43
N GLU A 9 17.69 -4.79 0.06
CA GLU A 9 18.15 -3.68 -0.79
C GLU A 9 19.41 -4.09 -1.58
N GLY A 10 20.39 -4.73 -0.93
CA GLY A 10 21.61 -5.21 -1.59
C GLY A 10 21.37 -6.25 -2.68
N ARG A 11 20.23 -6.97 -2.62
CA ARG A 11 19.80 -7.92 -3.66
C ARG A 11 18.86 -7.31 -4.70
N GLY A 12 18.49 -6.04 -4.58
CA GLY A 12 17.44 -5.43 -5.41
C GLY A 12 16.08 -6.13 -5.24
N SER A 13 15.85 -6.79 -4.11
CA SER A 13 14.60 -7.49 -3.81
C SER A 13 13.55 -6.53 -3.25
N LEU A 14 12.29 -6.98 -3.23
CA LEU A 14 11.17 -6.21 -2.68
C LEU A 14 10.82 -6.62 -1.25
N LEU A 15 10.29 -5.67 -0.46
CA LEU A 15 9.62 -5.93 0.80
C LEU A 15 8.11 -5.81 0.60
N PHE A 16 7.35 -6.90 0.75
CA PHE A 16 5.90 -6.85 0.80
C PHE A 16 5.41 -6.90 2.25
N VAL A 17 4.77 -5.83 2.71
CA VAL A 17 4.24 -5.70 4.06
C VAL A 17 2.75 -6.05 4.04
N HIS A 18 2.40 -7.11 4.76
CA HIS A 18 1.05 -7.65 4.84
C HIS A 18 0.57 -7.69 6.30
N PRO A 19 -0.72 -7.47 6.58
CA PRO A 19 -1.25 -7.61 7.93
C PRO A 19 -1.11 -9.05 8.45
N GLY A 20 -0.95 -9.17 9.76
CA GLY A 20 -0.96 -10.45 10.46
C GLY A 20 -2.26 -10.64 11.25
N PRO A 21 -2.29 -11.64 12.15
CA PRO A 21 -3.41 -11.82 13.09
C PRO A 21 -3.73 -10.52 13.84
N ALA A 22 -5.00 -10.19 13.97
CA ALA A 22 -5.47 -9.00 14.68
C ALA A 22 -6.24 -9.40 15.94
N ALA A 23 -6.09 -8.64 17.02
CA ALA A 23 -6.94 -8.77 18.20
C ALA A 23 -8.37 -8.38 17.84
N VAL A 24 -9.32 -9.25 18.18
CA VAL A 24 -10.75 -9.06 17.87
C VAL A 24 -11.48 -8.86 19.20
N PRO A 25 -12.19 -7.74 19.39
CA PRO A 25 -13.04 -7.56 20.56
C PRO A 25 -14.07 -8.69 20.67
N ALA A 26 -14.47 -9.01 21.90
CA ALA A 26 -15.60 -9.91 22.12
C ALA A 26 -16.83 -9.37 21.38
N ASP A 27 -17.60 -10.27 20.77
CA ASP A 27 -18.82 -9.97 20.01
C ASP A 27 -18.65 -9.09 18.75
N ALA A 28 -17.42 -8.86 18.29
CA ALA A 28 -17.19 -8.14 17.04
C ALA A 28 -17.67 -8.95 15.81
N PRO A 29 -18.21 -8.29 14.77
CA PRO A 29 -18.64 -8.97 13.56
C PRO A 29 -17.46 -9.57 12.78
N GLY A 30 -17.71 -10.59 11.96
CA GLY A 30 -16.67 -11.32 11.23
C GLY A 30 -15.82 -10.47 10.26
N TRP A 31 -16.33 -9.31 9.82
CA TRP A 31 -15.57 -8.37 8.97
C TRP A 31 -14.57 -7.51 9.77
N TRP A 32 -14.66 -7.48 11.10
CA TRP A 32 -13.87 -6.59 11.96
C TRP A 32 -12.35 -6.72 11.76
N PRO A 33 -11.76 -7.93 11.69
CA PRO A 33 -10.32 -8.07 11.46
C PRO A 33 -9.91 -7.40 10.15
N ALA A 34 -10.65 -7.61 9.06
CA ALA A 34 -10.32 -7.09 7.74
C ALA A 34 -10.42 -5.57 7.65
N VAL A 35 -11.48 -4.98 8.20
CA VAL A 35 -11.76 -3.55 8.03
C VAL A 35 -11.07 -2.68 9.09
N VAL A 36 -10.90 -3.19 10.31
CA VAL A 36 -10.35 -2.41 11.44
C VAL A 36 -8.96 -2.89 11.80
N GLY A 37 -8.80 -4.19 12.08
CA GLY A 37 -7.54 -4.74 12.57
C GLY A 37 -6.41 -4.60 11.55
N TYR A 38 -6.61 -5.13 10.35
CA TYR A 38 -5.62 -5.17 9.28
C TYR A 38 -5.28 -3.77 8.77
N THR A 39 -6.28 -2.91 8.59
CA THR A 39 -6.04 -1.51 8.19
C THR A 39 -5.25 -0.75 9.25
N THR A 40 -5.54 -0.96 10.55
CA THR A 40 -4.75 -0.36 11.64
C THR A 40 -3.29 -0.83 11.62
N GLN A 41 -3.06 -2.13 11.42
CA GLN A 41 -1.70 -2.67 11.30
C GLN A 41 -0.95 -2.07 10.11
N MET A 42 -1.62 -1.93 8.96
CA MET A 42 -1.01 -1.35 7.76
C MET A 42 -0.74 0.15 7.89
N GLN A 43 -1.65 0.91 8.51
CA GLN A 43 -1.40 2.30 8.84
C GLN A 43 -0.18 2.44 9.77
N ALA A 44 -0.09 1.62 10.82
CA ALA A 44 1.03 1.64 11.74
C ALA A 44 2.36 1.27 11.06
N ALA A 45 2.36 0.25 10.20
CA ALA A 45 3.54 -0.18 9.45
C ALA A 45 4.00 0.90 8.45
N TYR A 46 3.08 1.51 7.72
CA TYR A 46 3.39 2.60 6.80
C TYR A 46 3.94 3.82 7.55
N ALA A 47 3.28 4.23 8.65
CA ALA A 47 3.75 5.35 9.48
C ALA A 47 5.15 5.08 10.05
N ALA A 48 5.41 3.86 10.51
CA ALA A 48 6.74 3.46 10.97
C ALA A 48 7.78 3.51 9.84
N TRP A 49 7.44 3.06 8.63
CA TRP A 49 8.33 3.13 7.47
C TRP A 49 8.76 4.56 7.15
N ILE A 50 7.81 5.47 6.94
CA ILE A 50 8.11 6.85 6.56
C ILE A 50 8.85 7.63 7.67
N ALA A 51 8.65 7.26 8.93
CA ALA A 51 9.24 7.96 10.08
C ALA A 51 10.62 7.41 10.48
N LEU A 52 10.85 6.10 10.32
CA LEU A 52 12.00 5.41 10.93
C LEU A 52 12.95 4.76 9.93
N TYR A 53 12.50 4.46 8.71
CA TYR A 53 13.25 3.61 7.77
C TYR A 53 13.49 4.25 6.40
N ALA A 54 12.54 5.03 5.87
CA ALA A 54 12.57 5.50 4.49
C ALA A 54 13.86 6.26 4.08
N ASP A 55 14.46 7.04 4.97
CA ASP A 55 15.71 7.78 4.67
C ASP A 55 16.95 6.89 4.60
N ARG A 56 16.92 5.72 5.26
CA ARG A 56 18.05 4.80 5.35
C ARG A 56 18.06 3.75 4.24
N TRP A 57 16.89 3.46 3.66
CA TRP A 57 16.73 2.52 2.55
C TRP A 57 15.91 3.18 1.43
N PRO A 58 16.47 4.20 0.77
CA PRO A 58 15.76 4.94 -0.28
C PRO A 58 15.57 4.12 -1.57
N ASP A 59 16.36 3.06 -1.76
CA ASP A 59 16.35 2.24 -2.97
C ASP A 59 15.58 0.91 -2.79
N LEU A 60 15.32 0.50 -1.54
CA LEU A 60 14.50 -0.67 -1.25
C LEU A 60 13.05 -0.45 -1.69
N SER A 61 12.56 -1.23 -2.64
CA SER A 61 11.15 -1.21 -3.03
C SER A 61 10.28 -1.83 -1.94
N VAL A 62 9.31 -1.07 -1.42
CA VAL A 62 8.39 -1.51 -0.37
C VAL A 62 6.94 -1.42 -0.82
N VAL A 63 6.25 -2.55 -0.84
CA VAL A 63 4.83 -2.63 -1.18
C VAL A 63 4.02 -2.82 0.11
N PHE A 64 3.04 -1.97 0.36
CA PHE A 64 2.09 -2.14 1.46
C PHE A 64 0.76 -2.69 0.94
N ALA A 65 0.30 -3.80 1.53
CA ALA A 65 -1.02 -4.36 1.29
C ALA A 65 -2.14 -3.34 1.55
N ILE A 66 -3.30 -3.53 0.90
CA ILE A 66 -4.57 -2.87 1.23
C ILE A 66 -4.46 -1.34 1.36
N LEU A 67 -3.82 -0.69 0.38
CA LEU A 67 -3.55 0.75 0.31
C LEU A 67 -2.90 1.31 1.59
N ALA A 68 -2.01 0.53 2.21
CA ALA A 68 -1.40 0.85 3.50
C ALA A 68 -2.44 1.19 4.59
N GLY A 69 -3.60 0.52 4.55
CA GLY A 69 -4.71 0.78 5.47
C GLY A 69 -5.35 2.16 5.31
N GLY A 70 -5.24 2.79 4.14
CA GLY A 70 -5.76 4.14 3.91
C GLY A 70 -4.76 5.25 4.23
N ALA A 71 -3.46 4.97 4.16
CA ALA A 71 -2.42 5.99 4.34
C ALA A 71 -2.58 7.26 3.47
N PRO A 72 -3.02 7.19 2.19
CA PRO A 72 -3.25 8.41 1.40
C PRO A 72 -4.22 9.40 2.06
N PHE A 73 -5.25 8.89 2.75
CA PHE A 73 -6.21 9.73 3.47
C PHE A 73 -5.61 10.44 4.68
N GLN A 74 -4.56 9.88 5.29
CA GLN A 74 -3.96 10.42 6.51
C GLN A 74 -2.94 11.53 6.25
N LEU A 75 -2.59 11.82 4.99
CA LEU A 75 -1.56 12.81 4.66
C LEU A 75 -1.93 14.22 5.10
N GLU A 76 -3.20 14.61 5.01
CA GLU A 76 -3.65 15.92 5.51
C GLU A 76 -3.49 16.03 7.03
N ARG A 77 -3.66 14.92 7.76
CA ARG A 77 -3.41 14.87 9.20
C ARG A 77 -1.93 14.99 9.51
N LEU A 78 -1.06 14.35 8.72
CA LEU A 78 0.40 14.55 8.86
C LEU A 78 0.78 16.01 8.60
N ALA A 79 0.21 16.64 7.57
CA ALA A 79 0.41 18.06 7.28
C ALA A 79 0.00 18.95 8.46
N SER A 80 -1.12 18.64 9.12
CA SER A 80 -1.57 19.37 10.31
C SER A 80 -0.59 19.31 11.49
N GLN A 81 0.32 18.33 11.50
CA GLN A 81 1.39 18.18 12.50
C GLN A 81 2.71 18.85 12.05
N GLY A 82 2.69 19.61 10.95
CA GLY A 82 3.87 20.32 10.42
C GLY A 82 4.77 19.49 9.50
N ILE A 83 4.33 18.30 9.08
CA ILE A 83 5.09 17.43 8.17
C ILE A 83 4.84 17.83 6.71
N ASP A 84 5.89 18.05 5.91
CA ASP A 84 5.72 18.22 4.45
C ASP A 84 5.29 16.88 3.83
N VAL A 85 4.07 16.83 3.30
CA VAL A 85 3.50 15.63 2.67
C VAL A 85 4.41 15.10 1.55
N ARG A 86 5.08 15.97 0.80
CA ARG A 86 5.98 15.56 -0.27
C ARG A 86 7.21 14.81 0.25
N SER A 87 7.60 15.06 1.50
CA SER A 87 8.70 14.35 2.14
C SER A 87 8.34 12.93 2.59
N VAL A 88 7.04 12.59 2.68
CA VAL A 88 6.59 11.25 3.09
C VAL A 88 6.11 10.39 1.91
N VAL A 89 5.77 11.00 0.78
CA VAL A 89 5.50 10.29 -0.48
C VAL A 89 6.85 9.92 -1.12
N ARG A 90 7.34 8.72 -0.78
CA ARG A 90 8.64 8.21 -1.23
C ARG A 90 8.50 7.44 -2.54
N PRO A 91 9.43 7.60 -3.50
CA PRO A 91 9.33 6.97 -4.82
C PRO A 91 9.45 5.44 -4.79
N ASN A 92 10.07 4.88 -3.75
CA ASN A 92 10.24 3.44 -3.53
C ASN A 92 9.08 2.79 -2.75
N VAL A 93 8.02 3.53 -2.43
CA VAL A 93 6.85 3.00 -1.73
C VAL A 93 5.73 2.74 -2.73
N TYR A 94 5.11 1.57 -2.64
CA TYR A 94 4.03 1.13 -3.51
C TYR A 94 2.82 0.70 -2.69
N LEU A 95 1.63 0.90 -3.24
CA LEU A 95 0.37 0.58 -2.58
C LEU A 95 -0.38 -0.48 -3.39
N ASP A 96 -0.64 -1.61 -2.75
CA ASP A 96 -1.49 -2.67 -3.28
C ASP A 96 -2.96 -2.26 -3.21
N THR A 97 -3.68 -2.45 -4.33
CA THR A 97 -5.08 -2.03 -4.49
C THR A 97 -6.11 -2.99 -3.90
N ALA A 98 -5.70 -4.16 -3.39
CA ALA A 98 -6.63 -5.21 -3.02
C ALA A 98 -7.79 -4.72 -2.14
N SER A 99 -9.00 -5.22 -2.44
CA SER A 99 -10.29 -4.90 -1.79
C SER A 99 -10.85 -3.48 -1.96
N TYR A 100 -10.16 -2.55 -2.65
CA TYR A 100 -10.61 -1.15 -2.77
C TYR A 100 -11.23 -0.80 -4.13
N GLY A 101 -12.25 0.07 -4.06
CA GLY A 101 -12.97 0.57 -5.24
C GLY A 101 -12.57 1.98 -5.67
N GLN A 102 -13.26 2.48 -6.70
CA GLN A 102 -12.97 3.72 -7.43
C GLN A 102 -12.57 4.91 -6.54
N ARG A 103 -13.31 5.26 -5.48
CA ARG A 103 -13.03 6.44 -4.66
C ARG A 103 -11.67 6.40 -3.95
N ALA A 104 -11.32 5.24 -3.40
CA ALA A 104 -10.04 5.07 -2.72
C ALA A 104 -8.88 5.09 -3.73
N LEU A 105 -9.09 4.50 -4.92
CA LEU A 105 -8.12 4.51 -6.00
C LEU A 105 -7.92 5.91 -6.58
N GLU A 106 -8.97 6.71 -6.74
CA GLU A 106 -8.90 8.09 -7.21
C GLU A 106 -8.04 8.95 -6.28
N LEU A 107 -8.27 8.87 -4.96
CA LEU A 107 -7.43 9.54 -3.96
C LEU A 107 -5.96 9.09 -4.07
N SER A 108 -5.74 7.79 -4.19
CA SER A 108 -4.40 7.20 -4.25
C SER A 108 -3.65 7.63 -5.52
N LEU A 109 -4.34 7.62 -6.67
CA LEU A 109 -3.81 8.08 -7.96
C LEU A 109 -3.48 9.58 -7.93
N ALA A 110 -4.36 10.41 -7.36
CA ALA A 110 -4.13 11.85 -7.26
C ALA A 110 -2.93 12.20 -6.35
N THR A 111 -2.62 11.33 -5.39
CA THR A 111 -1.62 11.58 -4.36
C THR A 111 -0.25 10.98 -4.68
N TYR A 112 -0.22 9.71 -5.07
CA TYR A 112 1.02 8.95 -5.33
C TYR A 112 1.30 8.78 -6.83
N GLY A 113 0.31 9.02 -7.69
CA GLY A 113 0.41 8.74 -9.11
C GLY A 113 0.30 7.26 -9.44
N VAL A 114 0.10 6.99 -10.73
CA VAL A 114 -0.14 5.64 -11.25
C VAL A 114 1.07 4.70 -11.09
N ALA A 115 2.29 5.25 -11.06
CA ALA A 115 3.53 4.47 -10.99
C ALA A 115 3.76 3.78 -9.63
N GLN A 116 3.03 4.19 -8.59
CA GLN A 116 3.17 3.68 -7.23
C GLN A 116 2.00 2.78 -6.80
N LEU A 117 1.05 2.49 -7.70
CA LEU A 117 -0.03 1.54 -7.43
C LEU A 117 0.22 0.20 -8.10
N VAL A 118 -0.06 -0.88 -7.39
CA VAL A 118 0.06 -2.25 -7.90
C VAL A 118 -1.24 -3.00 -7.68
N TYR A 119 -1.67 -3.74 -8.70
CA TYR A 119 -2.85 -4.58 -8.56
C TYR A 119 -2.58 -5.77 -7.65
N GLY A 120 -3.34 -5.89 -6.57
CA GLY A 120 -3.52 -7.13 -5.85
C GLY A 120 -4.98 -7.56 -5.86
N SER A 121 -5.16 -8.88 -5.98
CA SER A 121 -6.46 -9.53 -6.00
C SER A 121 -6.95 -9.94 -4.61
N ASP A 122 -6.02 -10.14 -3.67
CA ASP A 122 -6.23 -10.85 -2.40
C ASP A 122 -6.94 -12.21 -2.60
N ALA A 123 -6.65 -12.88 -3.73
CA ALA A 123 -7.14 -14.21 -3.99
C ALA A 123 -6.40 -15.24 -3.11
N PRO A 124 -7.09 -16.26 -2.58
CA PRO A 124 -8.49 -16.61 -2.80
C PRO A 124 -9.46 -16.04 -1.74
N VAL A 125 -9.05 -15.03 -0.97
CA VAL A 125 -9.82 -14.51 0.18
C VAL A 125 -11.08 -13.78 -0.27
N ILE A 126 -11.01 -12.99 -1.34
CA ILE A 126 -12.13 -12.21 -1.88
C ILE A 126 -12.28 -12.35 -3.41
N ASP A 127 -13.44 -11.95 -3.92
CA ASP A 127 -13.62 -11.72 -5.36
C ASP A 127 -12.86 -10.44 -5.77
N SER A 128 -11.95 -10.60 -6.72
CA SER A 128 -11.07 -9.53 -7.19
C SER A 128 -11.67 -8.69 -8.33
N GLU A 129 -12.73 -9.16 -8.98
CA GLU A 129 -13.33 -8.48 -10.13
C GLU A 129 -13.84 -7.05 -9.82
N PRO A 130 -14.42 -6.74 -8.64
CA PRO A 130 -14.83 -5.37 -8.31
C PRO A 130 -13.66 -4.37 -8.30
N THR A 131 -12.51 -4.76 -7.74
CA THR A 131 -11.28 -3.95 -7.73
C THR A 131 -10.76 -3.78 -9.14
N LEU A 132 -10.66 -4.87 -9.91
CA LEU A 132 -10.17 -4.85 -11.28
C LEU A 132 -11.05 -3.99 -12.20
N ARG A 133 -12.38 -4.06 -12.05
CA ARG A 133 -13.33 -3.18 -12.74
C ARG A 133 -13.10 -1.71 -12.39
N SER A 134 -12.85 -1.41 -11.12
CA SER A 134 -12.54 -0.04 -10.68
C SER A 134 -11.27 0.49 -11.33
N ILE A 135 -10.21 -0.32 -11.39
CA ILE A 135 -8.95 0.02 -12.07
C ILE A 135 -9.19 0.29 -13.56
N ARG A 136 -9.89 -0.61 -14.25
CA ARG A 136 -10.25 -0.45 -15.67
C ARG A 136 -11.10 0.79 -15.93
N GLY A 137 -11.88 1.24 -14.94
CA GLY A 137 -12.68 2.47 -14.98
C GLY A 137 -11.86 3.74 -15.15
N PHE A 138 -10.57 3.73 -14.79
CA PHE A 138 -9.63 4.85 -15.01
C PHE A 138 -8.97 4.83 -16.40
N GLY A 139 -9.34 3.86 -17.24
CA GLY A 139 -8.84 3.72 -18.60
C GLY A 139 -7.78 2.62 -18.76
N GLN A 140 -7.63 2.15 -20.00
CA GLN A 140 -6.78 1.00 -20.32
C GLN A 140 -5.30 1.24 -19.98
N ALA A 141 -4.79 2.46 -20.21
CA ALA A 141 -3.41 2.81 -19.86
C ALA A 141 -3.14 2.69 -18.35
N VAL A 142 -4.08 3.13 -17.50
CA VAL A 142 -3.96 2.96 -16.05
C VAL A 142 -3.98 1.47 -15.68
N ALA A 143 -4.87 0.71 -16.28
CA ALA A 143 -4.96 -0.74 -16.05
C ALA A 143 -3.66 -1.47 -16.45
N ASP A 144 -3.06 -1.14 -17.60
CA ASP A 144 -1.81 -1.77 -18.04
C ASP A 144 -0.65 -1.43 -17.09
N VAL A 145 -0.53 -0.17 -16.65
CA VAL A 145 0.52 0.22 -15.70
C VAL A 145 0.35 -0.48 -14.34
N VAL A 146 -0.86 -0.43 -13.76
CA VAL A 146 -1.12 -0.95 -12.40
C VAL A 146 -1.12 -2.47 -12.37
N CYS A 147 -1.63 -3.15 -13.41
CA CYS A 147 -1.75 -4.61 -13.44
C CYS A 147 -0.54 -5.32 -14.05
N ARG A 148 0.30 -4.64 -14.84
CA ARG A 148 1.42 -5.28 -15.55
C ARG A 148 2.75 -4.57 -15.36
N GLU A 149 2.84 -3.29 -15.71
CA GLU A 149 4.16 -2.62 -15.77
C GLU A 149 4.78 -2.42 -14.38
N ASN A 150 4.02 -1.96 -13.40
CA ASN A 150 4.53 -1.76 -12.05
C ASN A 150 4.89 -3.09 -11.36
N PRO A 151 4.03 -4.14 -11.38
CA PRO A 151 4.41 -5.44 -10.85
C PRO A 151 5.63 -6.04 -11.57
N ALA A 152 5.72 -5.91 -12.90
CA ALA A 152 6.89 -6.35 -13.65
C ALA A 152 8.16 -5.67 -13.13
N ARG A 153 8.16 -4.34 -13.03
CA ARG A 153 9.32 -3.57 -12.52
C ARG A 153 9.77 -4.01 -11.12
N LEU A 154 8.85 -4.45 -10.26
CA LEU A 154 9.13 -4.87 -8.89
C LEU A 154 9.64 -6.31 -8.75
N LEU A 155 9.37 -7.16 -9.75
CA LEU A 155 9.61 -8.61 -9.68
C LEU A 155 10.72 -9.07 -10.66
N HIS A 156 11.40 -8.14 -11.32
CA HIS A 156 12.49 -8.40 -12.26
C HIS A 156 13.86 -8.39 -11.61
#